data_AF-A0A8T0URS6-F1
#
_entry.id   AF-A0A8T0URS6-F1
#
_cell.length_a   1.000
_cell.length_b   1.000
_cell.length_c   1.000
_cell.angle_alpha   90.00
_cell.angle_beta   90.00
_cell.angle_gamma   90.00
#
_symmetry.space_group_name_H-M   'P 1'
#
loop_
_entity.id
_entity.type
_entity.pdbx_description
1 polymer ?
#
loop_
_entity_poly.entity_id
_entity_poly.type
_entity_poly.pdbx_seq_one_letter_code
_entity_poly.pdbx_strand_id
1 'polypeptide(L)'
;MSDVKYTIAAGDDDDDEHYTRFPCLAMVRYAMAGAVTLLAIAVIALVIHAVLRSEDVRLSVNNGFIGADNLWGRTASLGNENQPTSSSINKVEEDDPTISPNIGSSSADPGDDLPIGVASGQSEHAPTILPNIGSSSNGGGLPKECSLGCRPAAQVTLKKAKATNLRVILIAKNPGGRTKIDCSNTTVRLLDVQAPHGVIGELELGNFTVQPQTTITMQKRLSANASYIWDNYPGEVRFSVMVQVNAWVTSFPLGKKTHTVAQSYTCQPVTVGLMDDEWIYATDQVDCTAS
;
A
#
# COMPACT_ATOMS: atom_id res chain seq x y z
N MET A 1 25.67 89.04 67.81
CA MET A 1 26.23 88.94 66.43
C MET A 1 27.63 88.39 66.56
N SER A 2 27.80 87.11 66.25
CA SER A 2 29.11 86.44 66.20
C SER A 2 29.08 85.46 65.03
N ASP A 3 30.00 85.68 64.09
CA ASP A 3 30.31 84.80 62.97
C ASP A 3 30.77 83.43 63.46
N VAL A 4 30.26 82.35 62.86
CA VAL A 4 30.90 81.04 62.93
C VAL A 4 31.13 80.54 61.52
N LYS A 5 32.42 80.55 61.19
CA LYS A 5 33.10 80.04 60.00
C LYS A 5 33.06 78.51 60.01
N TYR A 6 32.45 77.89 59.01
CA TYR A 6 32.61 76.45 58.78
C TYR A 6 33.77 76.23 57.80
N THR A 7 34.84 75.63 58.32
CA THR A 7 36.01 75.20 57.57
C THR A 7 35.70 73.85 56.91
N ILE A 8 35.85 73.77 55.59
CA ILE A 8 35.81 72.52 54.83
C ILE A 8 37.11 71.77 55.14
N ALA A 9 37.01 70.58 55.74
CA ALA A 9 38.12 69.64 55.81
C ALA A 9 38.05 68.75 54.56
N ALA A 10 38.89 69.04 53.58
CA ALA A 10 39.38 68.04 52.66
C ALA A 10 40.42 67.21 53.41
N GLY A 11 40.10 65.95 53.67
CA GLY A 11 41.07 64.93 54.06
C GLY A 11 41.16 63.95 52.90
N ASP A 12 42.29 63.99 52.20
CA ASP A 12 42.81 62.86 51.44
C ASP A 12 42.97 61.68 52.40
N ASP A 13 42.43 60.53 52.01
CA ASP A 13 43.02 59.24 52.31
C ASP A 13 42.79 58.36 51.07
N ASP A 14 43.93 57.91 50.54
CA ASP A 14 44.13 57.16 49.32
C ASP A 14 43.50 55.75 49.35
N ASP A 15 43.09 55.29 48.17
CA ASP A 15 43.04 53.88 47.74
C ASP A 15 42.34 52.85 48.64
N ASP A 16 41.07 53.09 48.99
CA ASP A 16 40.18 52.02 49.42
C ASP A 16 39.51 51.35 48.23
N GLU A 17 40.03 50.18 47.90
CA GLU A 17 39.41 49.14 47.06
C GLU A 17 37.88 49.14 47.22
N HIS A 18 37.17 49.23 46.10
CA HIS A 18 35.73 49.06 46.02
C HIS A 18 35.30 47.67 46.54
N TYR A 19 35.19 47.53 47.87
CA TYR A 19 34.53 46.41 48.50
C TYR A 19 33.05 46.48 48.13
N THR A 20 32.64 45.60 47.22
CA THR A 20 31.24 45.34 46.89
C THR A 20 30.47 45.07 48.18
N ARG A 21 29.64 46.03 48.62
CA ARG A 21 29.03 46.13 49.95
C ARG A 21 28.15 44.92 50.36
N PHE A 22 27.83 43.99 49.45
CA PHE A 22 27.17 42.72 49.76
C PHE A 22 27.55 41.63 48.74
N PRO A 23 28.64 40.88 48.97
CA PRO A 23 29.12 39.82 48.07
C PRO A 23 28.05 38.75 47.81
N CYS A 24 27.27 38.42 48.85
CA CYS A 24 26.18 37.45 48.75
C CYS A 24 25.06 37.91 47.81
N LEU A 25 24.73 39.21 47.80
CA LEU A 25 23.67 39.74 46.94
C LEU A 25 24.12 39.79 45.48
N ALA A 26 25.39 40.13 45.23
CA ALA A 26 25.99 40.05 43.90
C ALA A 26 25.99 38.60 43.37
N MET A 27 26.41 37.64 44.20
CA MET A 27 26.43 36.22 43.85
C MET A 27 25.03 35.69 43.53
N VAL A 28 24.00 36.07 44.30
CA VAL A 28 22.59 35.69 44.02
C VAL A 28 22.10 36.31 42.71
N ARG A 29 22.45 37.55 42.39
CA ARG A 29 22.08 38.18 41.11
C ARG A 29 22.71 37.47 39.92
N TYR A 30 23.99 37.10 40.01
CA TYR A 30 24.67 36.33 38.96
C TYR A 30 24.09 34.92 38.83
N ALA A 31 23.77 34.24 39.94
CA ALA A 31 23.15 32.92 39.92
C ALA A 31 21.75 32.97 39.27
N MET A 32 20.92 33.96 39.64
CA MET A 32 19.60 34.17 39.04
C MET A 32 19.71 34.52 37.55
N ALA A 33 20.65 35.39 37.16
CA ALA A 33 20.88 35.71 35.76
C ALA A 33 21.32 34.47 34.96
N GLY A 34 22.20 33.63 35.53
CA GLY A 34 22.61 32.36 34.93
C GLY A 34 21.44 31.40 34.76
N ALA A 35 20.61 31.21 35.79
CA ALA A 35 19.44 30.34 35.74
C ALA A 35 18.42 30.80 34.68
N VAL A 36 18.12 32.10 34.62
CA VAL A 36 17.22 32.68 33.60
C VAL A 36 17.79 32.50 32.20
N THR A 37 19.10 32.67 32.02
CA THR A 37 19.76 32.49 30.72
C THR A 37 19.68 31.03 30.26
N LEU A 38 19.95 30.06 31.15
CA LEU A 38 19.82 28.64 30.83
C LEU A 38 18.38 28.26 30.48
N LEU A 39 17.40 28.80 31.21
CA LEU A 39 15.98 28.56 30.94
C LEU A 39 15.57 29.18 29.59
N ALA A 40 16.04 30.38 29.26
CA ALA A 40 15.79 30.99 27.96
C ALA A 40 16.39 30.17 26.80
N ILE A 41 17.64 29.69 26.96
CA ILE A 41 18.29 28.82 25.97
C ILE A 41 17.50 27.51 25.81
N ALA A 42 17.07 26.90 26.91
CA ALA A 42 16.28 25.67 26.88
C ALA A 42 14.94 25.87 26.15
N VAL A 43 14.24 26.98 26.41
CA VAL A 43 12.99 27.31 25.72
C VAL A 43 13.24 27.53 24.22
N ILE A 44 14.28 28.28 23.84
CA ILE A 44 14.63 28.50 22.43
C ILE A 44 14.96 27.16 21.76
N ALA A 45 15.76 26.31 22.40
CA ALA A 45 16.11 24.99 21.87
C ALA A 45 14.87 24.10 21.70
N LEU A 46 13.93 24.10 22.65
CA LEU A 46 12.67 23.39 22.55
C LEU A 46 11.79 23.91 21.40
N VAL A 47 11.72 25.23 21.21
CA VAL A 47 10.97 25.82 20.09
C VAL A 47 11.61 25.44 18.76
N ILE A 48 12.93 25.51 18.65
CA ILE A 48 13.66 25.09 17.44
C ILE A 48 13.42 23.60 17.17
N HIS A 49 13.56 22.73 18.18
CA HIS A 49 13.29 21.31 18.04
C HIS A 49 11.85 21.04 17.64
N ALA A 50 10.89 21.76 18.23
CA ALA A 50 9.49 21.64 17.86
C ALA A 50 9.29 22.02 16.40
N VAL A 51 9.79 23.18 15.94
CA VAL A 51 9.66 23.68 14.57
C VAL A 51 10.38 22.79 13.55
N LEU A 52 11.55 22.26 13.90
CA LEU A 52 12.36 21.40 13.05
C LEU A 52 11.99 19.91 13.15
N ARG A 53 11.01 19.56 13.98
CA ARG A 53 10.55 18.17 14.09
C ARG A 53 10.06 17.71 12.73
N SER A 54 10.77 16.73 12.15
CA SER A 54 10.36 16.06 10.93
C SER A 54 8.98 15.44 11.15
N GLU A 55 8.07 15.74 10.23
CA GLU A 55 6.76 15.11 10.17
C GLU A 55 6.86 13.93 9.23
N ASP A 56 6.31 12.78 9.64
CA ASP A 56 6.30 11.59 8.81
C ASP A 56 5.04 11.56 7.95
N VAL A 57 5.19 11.06 6.72
CA VAL A 57 4.06 10.81 5.84
C VAL A 57 3.25 9.64 6.41
N ARG A 58 1.93 9.80 6.47
CA ARG A 58 1.01 8.70 6.76
C ARG A 58 0.63 8.02 5.47
N LEU A 59 0.76 6.71 5.40
CA LEU A 59 0.33 5.91 4.27
C LEU A 59 -0.91 5.09 4.65
N SER A 60 -1.80 4.87 3.69
CA SER A 60 -2.91 3.94 3.81
C SER A 60 -3.20 3.27 2.46
N VAL A 61 -3.81 2.08 2.51
CA VAL A 61 -4.34 1.41 1.32
C VAL A 61 -5.80 1.80 1.14
N ASN A 62 -6.16 2.26 -0.07
CA ASN A 62 -7.51 2.71 -0.38
C ASN A 62 -8.52 1.58 -0.12
N ASN A 63 -9.51 1.88 0.71
CA ASN A 63 -10.58 0.95 1.09
C ASN A 63 -10.12 -0.43 1.58
N GLY A 64 -8.86 -0.55 2.03
CA GLY A 64 -8.28 -1.83 2.41
C GLY A 64 -8.30 -2.90 1.31
N PHE A 65 -8.39 -2.50 0.03
CA PHE A 65 -8.67 -3.41 -1.08
C PHE A 65 -7.66 -3.25 -2.22
N ILE A 66 -7.25 -4.39 -2.78
CA ILE A 66 -6.41 -4.49 -3.97
C ILE A 66 -7.18 -5.29 -5.02
N GLY A 67 -7.52 -4.62 -6.11
CA GLY A 67 -8.31 -5.24 -7.18
C GLY A 67 -7.46 -6.05 -8.13
N ALA A 68 -7.87 -7.28 -8.42
CA ALA A 68 -7.28 -8.15 -9.42
C ALA A 68 -8.10 -8.10 -10.72
N ASP A 69 -7.42 -8.01 -11.87
CA ASP A 69 -8.07 -8.16 -13.18
C ASP A 69 -8.64 -9.59 -13.31
N ASN A 70 -7.89 -10.59 -12.84
CA ASN A 70 -8.27 -12.00 -12.81
C ASN A 70 -7.42 -12.78 -11.80
N LEU A 71 -8.06 -13.62 -10.98
CA LEU A 71 -7.36 -14.56 -10.10
C LEU A 71 -7.25 -15.96 -10.72
N TRP A 72 -8.28 -16.39 -11.45
CA TRP A 72 -8.41 -17.75 -11.97
C TRP A 72 -8.74 -17.75 -13.47
N GLY A 73 -8.28 -18.77 -14.18
CA GLY A 73 -8.85 -19.17 -15.47
C GLY A 73 -10.09 -20.02 -15.26
N ARG A 74 -11.10 -19.88 -16.12
CA ARG A 74 -12.32 -20.71 -16.08
C ARG A 74 -12.45 -21.50 -17.37
N THR A 75 -12.75 -22.78 -17.25
CA THR A 75 -13.26 -23.61 -18.35
C THR A 75 -14.64 -24.12 -17.97
N ALA A 76 -15.65 -23.80 -18.78
CA ALA A 76 -16.99 -24.35 -18.62
C ALA A 76 -17.10 -25.61 -19.46
N SER A 77 -17.46 -26.73 -18.82
CA SER A 77 -17.95 -27.91 -19.51
C SER A 77 -19.47 -27.91 -19.43
N LEU A 78 -20.13 -27.83 -20.58
CA LEU A 78 -21.53 -28.22 -20.69
C LEU A 78 -21.53 -29.74 -20.68
N GLY A 79 -22.22 -30.34 -19.71
CA GLY A 79 -22.38 -31.79 -19.66
C GLY A 79 -23.13 -32.28 -20.88
N ASN A 80 -22.41 -32.60 -21.96
CA ASN A 80 -22.90 -33.41 -23.04
C ASN A 80 -22.45 -34.84 -22.77
N GLU A 81 -23.42 -35.72 -22.50
CA GLU A 81 -23.22 -37.14 -22.80
C GLU A 81 -22.83 -37.25 -24.28
N ASN A 82 -21.62 -37.75 -24.49
CA ASN A 82 -21.05 -38.24 -25.73
C ASN A 82 -20.75 -37.24 -26.86
N GLN A 83 -19.43 -37.13 -27.09
CA GLN A 83 -18.74 -36.87 -28.38
C GLN A 83 -18.10 -35.47 -28.55
N PRO A 84 -16.83 -35.41 -29.05
CA PRO A 84 -15.97 -34.27 -28.84
C PRO A 84 -16.19 -33.22 -29.93
N THR A 85 -16.48 -32.00 -29.52
CA THR A 85 -16.22 -30.84 -30.37
C THR A 85 -15.80 -29.68 -29.48
N SER A 86 -14.52 -29.35 -29.58
CA SER A 86 -13.90 -28.18 -29.00
C SER A 86 -14.51 -26.94 -29.64
N SER A 87 -15.29 -26.16 -28.90
CA SER A 87 -15.65 -24.80 -29.31
C SER A 87 -15.18 -23.81 -28.25
N SER A 88 -14.05 -23.16 -28.54
CA SER A 88 -13.61 -21.95 -27.86
C SER A 88 -14.64 -20.85 -28.08
N ILE A 89 -15.21 -20.31 -27.00
CA ILE A 89 -16.11 -19.15 -27.06
C ILE A 89 -15.24 -17.93 -27.41
N ASN A 90 -15.22 -17.56 -28.69
CA ASN A 90 -14.77 -16.24 -29.11
C ASN A 90 -15.92 -15.25 -28.90
N LYS A 91 -15.57 -14.13 -28.26
CA LYS A 91 -16.40 -12.96 -28.01
C LYS A 91 -16.99 -12.47 -29.34
N VAL A 92 -18.31 -12.41 -29.44
CA VAL A 92 -19.03 -11.80 -30.57
C VAL A 92 -18.91 -10.28 -30.44
N GLU A 93 -18.39 -9.65 -31.48
CA GLU A 93 -18.45 -8.21 -31.74
C GLU A 93 -19.51 -8.02 -32.82
N GLU A 94 -20.55 -7.23 -32.53
CA GLU A 94 -21.56 -6.79 -33.50
C GLU A 94 -21.00 -5.58 -34.27
N ASP A 95 -20.90 -5.66 -35.60
CA ASP A 95 -21.42 -4.61 -36.49
C ASP A 95 -21.60 -5.11 -37.96
N ASP A 96 -22.53 -4.45 -38.66
CA ASP A 96 -23.34 -4.78 -39.87
C ASP A 96 -22.57 -4.93 -41.23
N PRO A 97 -23.19 -5.47 -42.34
CA PRO A 97 -22.51 -6.15 -43.44
C PRO A 97 -22.37 -5.31 -44.73
N THR A 98 -21.45 -5.70 -45.62
CA THR A 98 -21.67 -5.54 -47.08
C THR A 98 -20.70 -6.38 -47.96
N ILE A 99 -21.31 -7.23 -48.82
CA ILE A 99 -20.93 -7.67 -50.19
C ILE A 99 -19.74 -8.67 -50.40
N SER A 100 -20.08 -9.86 -50.91
CA SER A 100 -19.23 -10.96 -51.45
C SER A 100 -18.61 -10.66 -52.84
N PRO A 101 -18.04 -11.64 -53.59
CA PRO A 101 -17.09 -12.72 -53.27
C PRO A 101 -15.84 -12.65 -54.19
N ASN A 102 -14.77 -13.42 -53.91
CA ASN A 102 -14.00 -13.97 -55.03
C ASN A 102 -13.36 -15.34 -54.74
N ILE A 103 -13.40 -16.15 -55.79
CA ILE A 103 -13.06 -17.55 -55.93
C ILE A 103 -11.56 -17.68 -56.28
N GLY A 104 -10.88 -18.74 -55.85
CA GLY A 104 -9.52 -19.03 -56.33
C GLY A 104 -8.86 -20.26 -55.70
N SER A 105 -9.03 -21.40 -56.36
CA SER A 105 -8.44 -22.73 -56.12
C SER A 105 -6.90 -22.75 -56.07
N SER A 106 -6.30 -23.69 -55.32
CA SER A 106 -5.61 -24.89 -55.88
C SER A 106 -4.54 -25.50 -54.95
N SER A 107 -4.69 -26.83 -54.72
CA SER A 107 -3.66 -27.90 -54.71
C SER A 107 -2.39 -27.78 -53.84
N ALA A 108 -2.22 -28.69 -52.87
CA ALA A 108 -1.40 -29.90 -52.98
C ALA A 108 -1.15 -30.55 -51.60
N ASP A 109 -1.59 -31.80 -51.45
CA ASP A 109 -1.08 -32.82 -50.52
C ASP A 109 -0.04 -33.67 -51.32
N PRO A 110 0.77 -34.61 -50.78
CA PRO A 110 0.78 -35.18 -49.42
C PRO A 110 2.17 -35.44 -48.81
N GLY A 111 2.19 -35.82 -47.53
CA GLY A 111 3.39 -36.34 -46.86
C GLY A 111 3.04 -37.08 -45.57
N ASP A 112 2.96 -38.40 -45.70
CA ASP A 112 2.78 -39.41 -44.66
C ASP A 112 3.79 -39.29 -43.50
N ASP A 113 3.34 -39.58 -42.26
CA ASP A 113 4.00 -40.55 -41.36
C ASP A 113 3.28 -40.65 -39.98
N LEU A 114 2.70 -41.81 -39.71
CA LEU A 114 2.45 -42.37 -38.37
C LEU A 114 3.24 -43.70 -38.31
N PRO A 115 3.88 -44.08 -37.19
CA PRO A 115 3.10 -44.75 -36.15
C PRO A 115 3.53 -44.53 -34.67
N ILE A 116 2.51 -44.72 -33.84
CA ILE A 116 2.40 -45.12 -32.43
C ILE A 116 3.68 -45.65 -31.73
N GLY A 117 3.95 -45.15 -30.52
CA GLY A 117 4.86 -45.79 -29.56
C GLY A 117 4.92 -45.18 -28.16
N VAL A 118 4.09 -45.72 -27.26
CA VAL A 118 4.32 -45.92 -25.81
C VAL A 118 4.27 -44.71 -24.84
N ALA A 119 3.33 -44.82 -23.91
CA ALA A 119 3.08 -43.98 -22.76
C ALA A 119 4.21 -43.99 -21.71
N SER A 120 4.38 -42.87 -21.02
CA SER A 120 4.66 -42.84 -19.57
C SER A 120 4.08 -41.56 -18.99
N GLY A 121 3.16 -41.73 -18.05
CA GLY A 121 2.30 -40.68 -17.54
C GLY A 121 2.94 -39.85 -16.43
N GLN A 122 2.40 -38.65 -16.28
CA GLN A 122 2.24 -38.00 -14.99
C GLN A 122 0.84 -37.39 -14.99
N SER A 123 -0.06 -38.09 -14.32
CA SER A 123 -1.40 -37.62 -13.99
C SER A 123 -1.26 -36.56 -12.91
N GLU A 124 -1.19 -35.29 -13.30
CA GLU A 124 -1.41 -34.19 -12.35
C GLU A 124 -2.90 -34.15 -12.02
N HIS A 125 -3.24 -34.65 -10.83
CA HIS A 125 -4.58 -34.58 -10.27
C HIS A 125 -4.98 -33.11 -10.10
N ALA A 126 -5.80 -32.60 -11.02
CA ALA A 126 -6.50 -31.33 -10.84
C ALA A 126 -7.60 -31.51 -9.77
N PRO A 127 -7.57 -30.78 -8.65
CA PRO A 127 -8.65 -30.84 -7.68
C PRO A 127 -9.90 -30.21 -8.30
N THR A 128 -10.98 -30.99 -8.39
CA THR A 128 -12.32 -30.48 -8.72
C THR A 128 -12.85 -29.76 -7.49
N ILE A 129 -12.59 -28.47 -7.37
CA ILE A 129 -13.24 -27.64 -6.36
C ILE A 129 -14.56 -27.14 -6.96
N LEU A 130 -15.67 -27.60 -6.40
CA LEU A 130 -17.02 -27.07 -6.69
C LEU A 130 -17.17 -25.78 -5.87
N PRO A 131 -17.18 -24.56 -6.45
CA PRO A 131 -17.57 -23.39 -5.69
C PRO A 131 -19.09 -23.42 -5.51
N ASN A 132 -19.54 -23.56 -4.26
CA ASN A 132 -20.94 -23.36 -3.89
C ASN A 132 -21.24 -21.86 -3.94
N ILE A 133 -21.55 -21.35 -5.13
CA ILE A 133 -22.03 -19.97 -5.29
C ILE A 133 -23.49 -19.98 -4.86
N GLY A 134 -23.72 -19.46 -3.64
CA GLY A 134 -25.02 -19.43 -2.98
C GLY A 134 -26.09 -18.73 -3.84
N SER A 135 -27.17 -19.45 -4.11
CA SER A 135 -28.46 -18.85 -4.43
C SER A 135 -29.25 -18.73 -3.14
N SER A 136 -29.63 -17.49 -2.81
CA SER A 136 -30.53 -17.16 -1.71
C SER A 136 -31.90 -17.79 -1.93
N SER A 137 -32.37 -18.61 -0.99
CA SER A 137 -33.80 -18.79 -0.70
C SER A 137 -34.01 -19.41 0.67
N ASN A 138 -34.85 -18.76 1.47
CA ASN A 138 -35.35 -19.13 2.78
C ASN A 138 -35.84 -20.59 2.90
N GLY A 139 -35.63 -21.19 4.07
CA GLY A 139 -36.62 -22.07 4.71
C GLY A 139 -36.62 -23.55 4.31
N GLY A 140 -36.22 -24.40 5.27
CA GLY A 140 -36.86 -25.67 5.64
C GLY A 140 -37.23 -26.70 4.56
N GLY A 141 -36.56 -27.86 4.62
CA GLY A 141 -37.14 -29.16 4.24
C GLY A 141 -36.99 -29.57 2.78
N LEU A 142 -36.19 -30.61 2.54
CA LEU A 142 -36.41 -31.52 1.39
C LEU A 142 -37.85 -32.07 1.49
N PRO A 143 -38.60 -32.28 0.37
CA PRO A 143 -38.12 -33.16 -0.69
C PRO A 143 -38.67 -32.94 -2.14
N LYS A 144 -38.05 -33.70 -3.07
CA LYS A 144 -38.56 -34.29 -4.33
C LYS A 144 -38.89 -33.40 -5.55
N GLU A 145 -38.18 -33.76 -6.63
CA GLU A 145 -38.54 -33.69 -8.06
C GLU A 145 -38.45 -32.34 -8.78
N CYS A 146 -37.29 -32.10 -9.41
CA CYS A 146 -37.18 -31.18 -10.55
C CYS A 146 -37.62 -31.90 -11.83
N SER A 147 -38.93 -31.93 -12.07
CA SER A 147 -39.55 -32.40 -13.31
C SER A 147 -39.91 -31.18 -14.17
N LEU A 148 -38.90 -30.46 -14.68
CA LEU A 148 -39.01 -29.48 -15.78
C LEU A 148 -37.58 -29.00 -16.13
N GLY A 149 -36.96 -29.69 -17.09
CA GLY A 149 -35.79 -29.20 -17.83
C GLY A 149 -34.63 -28.65 -16.98
N CYS A 150 -34.00 -29.48 -16.15
CA CYS A 150 -32.69 -29.14 -15.60
C CYS A 150 -31.71 -28.95 -16.75
N ARG A 151 -31.40 -27.69 -17.08
CA ARG A 151 -30.22 -27.34 -17.89
C ARG A 151 -29.04 -28.11 -17.30
N PRO A 152 -28.20 -28.80 -18.10
CA PRO A 152 -27.05 -29.52 -17.56
C PRO A 152 -26.25 -28.53 -16.73
N ALA A 153 -25.98 -28.89 -15.47
CA ALA A 153 -25.19 -28.07 -14.57
C ALA A 153 -23.87 -27.78 -15.25
N ALA A 154 -23.65 -26.52 -15.64
CA ALA A 154 -22.38 -26.12 -16.23
C ALA A 154 -21.31 -26.33 -15.17
N GLN A 155 -20.44 -27.31 -15.38
CA GLN A 155 -19.31 -27.53 -14.49
C GLN A 155 -18.24 -26.51 -14.84
N VAL A 156 -17.98 -25.58 -13.90
CA VAL A 156 -16.90 -24.62 -14.04
C VAL A 156 -15.67 -25.21 -13.34
N THR A 157 -14.69 -25.61 -14.14
CA THR A 157 -13.38 -25.98 -13.60
C THR A 157 -12.50 -24.74 -13.55
N LEU A 158 -11.97 -24.46 -12.37
CA LEU A 158 -10.98 -23.41 -12.16
C LEU A 158 -9.59 -23.93 -12.55
N LYS A 159 -8.80 -23.07 -13.17
CA LYS A 159 -7.41 -23.32 -13.52
C LYS A 159 -6.56 -22.14 -13.11
N LYS A 160 -5.26 -22.36 -12.93
CA LYS A 160 -4.28 -21.30 -12.72
C LYS A 160 -4.39 -20.23 -13.82
N ALA A 161 -4.40 -18.96 -13.43
CA ALA A 161 -4.35 -17.86 -14.37
C ALA A 161 -2.98 -17.78 -15.08
N LYS A 162 -2.97 -17.38 -16.36
CA LYS A 162 -1.72 -17.16 -17.12
C LYS A 162 -0.93 -15.96 -16.59
N ALA A 163 -1.65 -14.92 -16.19
CA ALA A 163 -1.13 -13.71 -15.57
C ALA A 163 -2.19 -13.17 -14.63
N THR A 164 -1.77 -12.50 -13.56
CA THR A 164 -2.65 -11.83 -12.59
C THR A 164 -2.11 -10.42 -12.37
N ASN A 165 -2.84 -9.42 -12.83
CA ASN A 165 -2.50 -8.02 -12.59
C ASN A 165 -3.31 -7.49 -11.43
N LEU A 166 -2.64 -6.83 -10.49
CA LEU A 166 -3.24 -6.23 -9.29
C LEU A 166 -3.15 -4.71 -9.38
N ARG A 167 -4.27 -4.01 -9.17
CA ARG A 167 -4.34 -2.55 -9.01
C ARG A 167 -4.17 -2.22 -7.54
N VAL A 168 -3.04 -1.61 -7.22
CA VAL A 168 -2.75 -1.09 -5.88
C VAL A 168 -3.02 0.41 -5.88
N ILE A 169 -3.80 0.87 -4.90
CA ILE A 169 -4.09 2.29 -4.68
C ILE A 169 -3.59 2.65 -3.27
N LEU A 170 -2.54 3.47 -3.22
CA LEU A 170 -1.95 3.98 -1.99
C LEU A 170 -2.31 5.44 -1.80
N ILE A 171 -2.67 5.80 -0.58
CA ILE A 171 -2.99 7.17 -0.18
C ILE A 171 -1.86 7.63 0.72
N ALA A 172 -1.24 8.75 0.37
CA ALA A 172 -0.21 9.39 1.16
C ALA A 172 -0.74 10.72 1.70
N LYS A 173 -0.73 10.86 3.03
CA LYS A 173 -1.22 12.03 3.74
C LYS A 173 -0.08 12.67 4.51
N ASN A 174 0.09 13.97 4.32
CA ASN A 174 0.93 14.80 5.17
C ASN A 174 0.01 15.51 6.17
N PRO A 175 -0.12 15.01 7.42
CA PRO A 175 -0.95 15.68 8.42
C PRO A 175 -0.34 17.01 8.88
N GLY A 176 0.94 17.20 8.62
CA GLY A 176 1.72 18.34 9.01
C GLY A 176 1.46 19.59 8.17
N GLY A 177 1.35 20.75 8.79
CA GLY A 177 1.11 22.03 8.11
C GLY A 177 2.36 22.84 7.78
N ARG A 178 3.55 22.32 8.12
CA ARG A 178 4.77 23.14 8.21
C ARG A 178 5.77 22.90 7.11
N THR A 179 5.77 21.69 6.55
CA THR A 179 6.74 21.27 5.54
C THR A 179 6.11 20.31 4.54
N LYS A 180 6.59 20.37 3.30
CA LYS A 180 6.39 19.29 2.34
C LYS A 180 7.24 18.07 2.72
N ILE A 181 6.83 16.91 2.24
CA ILE A 181 7.57 15.65 2.40
C ILE A 181 7.82 15.09 1.01
N ASP A 182 9.09 14.88 0.66
CA ASP A 182 9.48 14.23 -0.59
C ASP A 182 9.81 12.76 -0.30
N CYS A 183 9.18 11.86 -1.04
CA CYS A 183 9.41 10.42 -0.99
C CYS A 183 10.08 9.97 -2.30
N SER A 184 11.15 9.21 -2.19
CA SER A 184 11.92 8.72 -3.33
C SER A 184 12.29 7.26 -3.18
N ASN A 185 12.56 6.61 -4.33
CA ASN A 185 12.90 5.18 -4.41
C ASN A 185 11.95 4.32 -3.55
N THR A 186 10.64 4.49 -3.81
CA THR A 186 9.59 3.87 -3.01
C THR A 186 9.25 2.51 -3.61
N THR A 187 9.38 1.44 -2.84
CA THR A 187 9.02 0.08 -3.26
C THR A 187 7.81 -0.39 -2.47
N VAL A 188 6.91 -1.10 -3.14
CA VAL A 188 5.69 -1.67 -2.57
C VAL A 188 5.71 -3.17 -2.81
N ARG A 189 5.67 -3.94 -1.73
CA ARG A 189 5.71 -5.40 -1.74
C ARG A 189 4.40 -5.94 -1.16
N LEU A 190 3.77 -6.84 -1.89
CA LEU A 190 2.63 -7.60 -1.41
C LEU A 190 3.14 -8.94 -0.91
N LEU A 191 2.87 -9.19 0.36
CA LEU A 191 3.36 -10.35 1.09
C LEU A 191 2.19 -11.12 1.67
N ASP A 192 2.38 -12.43 1.84
CA ASP A 192 1.47 -13.23 2.65
C ASP A 192 1.38 -12.69 4.08
N VAL A 193 0.20 -12.78 4.69
CA VAL A 193 -0.01 -12.36 6.08
C VAL A 193 0.75 -13.27 7.04
N GLN A 194 0.83 -14.57 6.74
CA GLN A 194 1.44 -15.54 7.64
C GLN A 194 2.91 -15.78 7.33
N ALA A 195 3.73 -15.91 8.37
CA ALA A 195 5.15 -16.24 8.23
C ALA A 195 5.33 -17.74 7.88
N PRO A 196 6.27 -18.11 6.99
CA PRO A 196 7.19 -17.24 6.26
C PRO A 196 6.47 -16.46 5.14
N HIS A 197 6.63 -15.13 5.14
CA HIS A 197 5.93 -14.23 4.23
C HIS A 197 6.33 -14.48 2.77
N GLY A 198 5.48 -15.18 2.01
CA GLY A 198 5.69 -15.37 0.58
C GLY A 198 5.45 -14.07 -0.19
N VAL A 199 6.27 -13.83 -1.21
CA VAL A 199 6.15 -12.62 -2.05
C VAL A 199 5.15 -12.89 -3.17
N ILE A 200 4.03 -12.16 -3.12
CA ILE A 200 2.97 -12.22 -4.14
C ILE A 200 3.34 -11.32 -5.32
N GLY A 201 3.97 -10.18 -5.03
CA GLY A 201 4.57 -9.34 -6.06
C GLY A 201 5.13 -8.04 -5.51
N GLU A 202 5.82 -7.32 -6.38
CA GLU A 202 6.55 -6.10 -6.06
C GLU A 202 6.40 -5.07 -7.19
N LEU A 203 6.33 -3.81 -6.82
CA LEU A 203 6.37 -2.68 -7.75
C LEU A 203 7.16 -1.53 -7.15
N GLU A 204 7.79 -0.74 -8.02
CA GLU A 204 8.39 0.54 -7.64
C GLU A 204 7.43 1.67 -7.96
N LEU A 205 7.30 2.63 -7.06
CA LEU A 205 6.62 3.90 -7.30
C LEU A 205 7.63 4.96 -7.73
N GLY A 206 7.21 5.85 -8.61
CA GLY A 206 7.99 7.04 -8.95
C GLY A 206 8.11 7.98 -7.75
N ASN A 207 9.07 8.91 -7.81
CA ASN A 207 9.23 9.92 -6.76
C ASN A 207 7.97 10.79 -6.66
N PHE A 208 7.56 11.12 -5.45
CA PHE A 208 6.38 11.94 -5.19
C PHE A 208 6.62 12.91 -4.02
N THR A 209 5.83 13.97 -4.00
CA THR A 209 5.86 15.00 -2.96
C THR A 209 4.47 15.17 -2.39
N VAL A 210 4.37 15.21 -1.06
CA VAL A 210 3.12 15.49 -0.34
C VAL A 210 3.23 16.86 0.31
N GLN A 211 2.40 17.80 -0.15
CA GLN A 211 2.38 19.17 0.36
C GLN A 211 1.80 19.21 1.79
N PRO A 212 2.10 20.26 2.58
CA PRO A 212 1.57 20.37 3.94
C PRO A 212 0.03 20.30 3.97
N GLN A 213 -0.53 19.54 4.93
CA GLN A 213 -1.98 19.35 5.12
C GLN A 213 -2.71 18.81 3.87
N THR A 214 -2.00 18.11 2.99
CA THR A 214 -2.60 17.51 1.80
C THR A 214 -2.56 15.99 1.83
N THR A 215 -3.41 15.43 0.96
CA THR A 215 -3.46 14.01 0.65
C THR A 215 -3.28 13.85 -0.85
N ILE A 216 -2.45 12.88 -1.25
CA ILE A 216 -2.34 12.45 -2.64
C ILE A 216 -2.70 10.97 -2.74
N THR A 217 -3.23 10.59 -3.90
CA THR A 217 -3.57 9.19 -4.21
C THR A 217 -2.70 8.73 -5.36
N MET A 218 -2.07 7.57 -5.18
CA MET A 218 -1.19 6.94 -6.15
C MET A 218 -1.78 5.60 -6.54
N GLN A 219 -1.88 5.34 -7.84
CA GLN A 219 -2.38 4.09 -8.36
C GLN A 219 -1.36 3.47 -9.32
N LYS A 220 -1.05 2.20 -9.12
CA LYS A 220 -0.18 1.45 -10.04
C LYS A 220 -0.63 0.00 -10.16
N ARG A 221 -0.43 -0.57 -11.35
CA ARG A 221 -0.63 -2.00 -11.60
C ARG A 221 0.66 -2.78 -11.36
N LEU A 222 0.51 -3.96 -10.79
CA LEU A 222 1.58 -4.90 -10.46
C LEU A 222 1.27 -6.26 -11.11
N SER A 223 2.26 -6.92 -11.68
CA SER A 223 2.14 -8.31 -12.14
C SER A 223 2.45 -9.26 -10.99
N ALA A 224 1.43 -9.95 -10.49
CA ALA A 224 1.57 -10.87 -9.37
C ALA A 224 1.99 -12.28 -9.82
N ASN A 225 2.55 -13.03 -8.87
CA ASN A 225 2.93 -14.42 -9.06
C ASN A 225 1.68 -15.32 -9.04
N ALA A 226 1.11 -15.57 -10.22
CA ALA A 226 -0.08 -16.40 -10.38
C ALA A 226 0.11 -17.85 -9.90
N SER A 227 1.33 -18.39 -9.95
CA SER A 227 1.63 -19.72 -9.39
C SER A 227 1.54 -19.71 -7.87
N TYR A 228 2.15 -18.72 -7.22
CA TYR A 228 2.05 -18.58 -5.76
C TYR A 228 0.59 -18.44 -5.31
N ILE A 229 -0.20 -17.59 -5.98
CA ILE A 229 -1.60 -17.38 -5.64
C ILE A 229 -2.40 -18.68 -5.81
N TRP A 230 -2.16 -19.43 -6.90
CA TRP A 230 -2.83 -20.70 -7.15
C TRP A 230 -2.49 -21.76 -6.09
N ASP A 231 -1.22 -21.87 -5.71
CA ASP A 231 -0.77 -22.91 -4.79
C ASP A 231 -1.24 -22.64 -3.35
N ASN A 232 -1.42 -21.38 -2.95
CA ASN A 232 -1.75 -20.99 -1.57
C ASN A 232 -3.22 -20.58 -1.35
N TYR A 233 -3.92 -20.09 -2.38
CA TYR A 233 -5.31 -19.64 -2.28
C TYR A 233 -6.24 -20.27 -3.34
N PRO A 234 -6.14 -21.58 -3.64
CA PRO A 234 -6.80 -22.19 -4.80
C PRO A 234 -8.32 -22.00 -4.78
N GLY A 235 -8.84 -21.27 -5.77
CA GLY A 235 -10.28 -21.06 -5.95
C GLY A 235 -10.93 -20.09 -4.97
N GLU A 236 -10.13 -19.45 -4.11
CA GLU A 236 -10.61 -18.39 -3.24
C GLU A 236 -11.08 -17.19 -4.05
N VAL A 237 -12.21 -16.61 -3.68
CA VAL A 237 -12.72 -15.39 -4.31
C VAL A 237 -11.95 -14.14 -3.85
N ARG A 238 -11.34 -14.23 -2.65
CA ARG A 238 -10.54 -13.19 -2.03
C ARG A 238 -9.59 -13.77 -1.00
N PHE A 239 -8.51 -13.08 -0.70
CA PHE A 239 -7.57 -13.45 0.36
C PHE A 239 -6.93 -12.21 0.98
N SER A 240 -6.38 -12.37 2.18
CA SER A 240 -5.73 -11.26 2.91
C SER A 240 -4.23 -11.26 2.64
N VAL A 241 -3.65 -10.06 2.52
CA VAL A 241 -2.22 -9.83 2.33
C VAL A 241 -1.71 -8.74 3.27
N MET A 242 -0.41 -8.71 3.46
CA MET A 242 0.34 -7.62 4.07
C MET A 242 0.95 -6.75 2.96
N VAL A 243 0.78 -5.44 3.04
CA VAL A 243 1.43 -4.49 2.14
C VAL A 243 2.57 -3.83 2.88
N GLN A 244 3.79 -4.02 2.38
CA GLN A 244 5.00 -3.36 2.89
C GLN A 244 5.43 -2.28 1.90
N VAL A 245 5.60 -1.05 2.38
CA VAL A 245 6.08 0.09 1.60
C VAL A 245 7.40 0.56 2.19
N ASN A 246 8.47 0.56 1.40
CA ASN A 246 9.77 1.09 1.82
C ASN A 246 10.07 2.36 1.01
N ALA A 247 10.47 3.44 1.65
CA ALA A 247 10.74 4.71 0.97
C ALA A 247 11.88 5.50 1.63
N TRP A 248 12.54 6.34 0.85
CA TRP A 248 13.41 7.38 1.37
C TRP A 248 12.64 8.68 1.52
N VAL A 249 12.43 9.09 2.78
CA VAL A 249 11.60 10.22 3.19
C VAL A 249 12.49 11.42 3.52
N THR A 250 12.19 12.57 2.92
CA THR A 250 12.91 13.83 3.17
C THR A 250 11.92 14.93 3.53
N SER A 251 12.16 15.64 4.64
CA SER A 251 11.39 16.82 5.02
C SER A 251 12.13 18.12 4.70
N PHE A 252 11.40 19.23 4.64
CA PHE A 252 11.89 20.56 4.27
C PHE A 252 11.41 21.64 5.26
N PRO A 253 11.62 21.48 6.58
CA PRO A 253 11.25 22.50 7.55
C PRO A 253 11.88 23.85 7.17
N LEU A 254 11.06 24.90 7.15
CA LEU A 254 11.46 26.25 6.73
C LEU A 254 12.10 26.31 5.32
N GLY A 255 11.72 25.38 4.44
CA GLY A 255 12.24 25.28 3.07
C GLY A 255 13.66 24.70 2.96
N LYS A 256 14.27 24.28 4.07
CA LYS A 256 15.61 23.69 4.08
C LYS A 256 15.52 22.17 4.12
N LYS A 257 16.20 21.52 3.17
CA LYS A 257 16.29 20.06 3.10
C LYS A 257 16.93 19.50 4.38
N THR A 258 16.25 18.56 5.03
CA THR A 258 16.80 17.79 6.17
C THR A 258 17.47 16.50 5.69
N HIS A 259 17.94 15.70 6.65
CA HIS A 259 18.43 14.35 6.36
C HIS A 259 17.31 13.48 5.80
N THR A 260 17.63 12.76 4.73
CA THR A 260 16.77 11.75 4.14
C THR A 260 16.86 10.48 4.97
N VAL A 261 15.71 9.94 5.40
CA VAL A 261 15.60 8.76 6.27
C VAL A 261 14.93 7.62 5.49
N ALA A 262 15.46 6.41 5.62
CA ALA A 262 14.78 5.22 5.12
C ALA A 262 13.65 4.84 6.08
N GLN A 263 12.43 4.76 5.57
CA GLN A 263 11.25 4.40 6.36
C GLN A 263 10.57 3.17 5.75
N SER A 264 10.12 2.27 6.61
CA SER A 264 9.27 1.14 6.23
C SER A 264 7.87 1.31 6.83
N TYR A 265 6.85 1.01 6.04
CA TYR A 265 5.45 1.08 6.43
C TYR A 265 4.79 -0.27 6.16
N THR A 266 4.00 -0.74 7.12
CA THR A 266 3.27 -2.01 7.00
C THR A 266 1.78 -1.77 7.15
N CYS A 267 1.00 -2.13 6.13
CA CYS A 267 -0.46 -2.04 6.11
C CYS A 267 -1.03 -3.47 6.13
N GLN A 268 -1.77 -3.82 7.18
CA GLN A 268 -2.36 -5.16 7.31
C GLN A 268 -3.57 -5.16 8.26
N PRO A 269 -4.56 -6.03 8.03
CA PRO A 269 -4.74 -6.87 6.84
C PRO A 269 -5.30 -6.06 5.65
N VAL A 270 -4.89 -6.40 4.43
CA VAL A 270 -5.43 -5.83 3.17
C VAL A 270 -6.07 -6.94 2.35
N THR A 271 -7.24 -6.70 1.78
CA THR A 271 -7.97 -7.70 1.00
C THR A 271 -7.57 -7.63 -0.47
N VAL A 272 -7.26 -8.77 -1.08
CA VAL A 272 -7.12 -8.93 -2.54
C VAL A 272 -8.36 -9.65 -3.05
N GLY A 273 -8.99 -9.15 -4.11
CA GLY A 273 -10.16 -9.76 -4.75
C GLY A 273 -10.35 -9.27 -6.17
N LEU A 274 -11.33 -9.78 -6.90
CA LEU A 274 -11.64 -9.29 -8.25
C LEU A 274 -12.12 -7.83 -8.21
N MET A 275 -11.73 -7.03 -9.21
CA MET A 275 -12.14 -5.63 -9.28
C MET A 275 -13.66 -5.44 -9.30
N ASP A 276 -14.38 -6.35 -9.94
CA ASP A 276 -15.85 -6.30 -10.05
C ASP A 276 -16.55 -6.49 -8.69
N ASP A 277 -15.85 -7.08 -7.71
CA ASP A 277 -16.34 -7.34 -6.37
C ASP A 277 -15.85 -6.30 -5.35
N GLU A 278 -15.13 -5.25 -5.78
CA GLU A 278 -14.57 -4.23 -4.90
C GLU A 278 -15.65 -3.57 -4.03
N TRP A 279 -16.82 -3.25 -4.60
CA TRP A 279 -17.93 -2.64 -3.86
C TRP A 279 -18.53 -3.54 -2.76
N ILE A 280 -18.30 -4.85 -2.82
CA ILE A 280 -18.80 -5.83 -1.84
C ILE A 280 -17.80 -5.98 -0.69
N TYR A 281 -16.50 -5.97 -1.01
CA TYR A 281 -15.45 -6.38 -0.09
C TYR A 281 -14.52 -5.25 0.35
N ALA A 282 -14.60 -4.08 -0.27
CA ALA A 282 -13.97 -2.86 0.20
C ALA A 282 -14.42 -2.54 1.63
N THR A 283 -13.45 -2.26 2.49
CA THR A 283 -13.67 -1.78 3.85
C THR A 283 -13.28 -0.31 3.94
N ASP A 284 -13.16 0.21 5.16
CA ASP A 284 -12.46 1.47 5.39
C ASP A 284 -10.99 1.38 4.94
N GLN A 285 -10.34 2.54 4.80
CA GLN A 285 -8.91 2.61 4.51
C GLN A 285 -8.11 1.87 5.58
N VAL A 286 -7.10 1.12 5.14
CA VAL A 286 -6.17 0.43 6.04
C VAL A 286 -4.94 1.31 6.21
N ASP A 287 -4.84 1.96 7.36
CA ASP A 287 -3.67 2.76 7.74
C ASP A 287 -2.43 1.86 7.90
N CYS A 288 -1.29 2.35 7.43
CA CYS A 288 -0.01 1.67 7.56
C CYS A 288 0.74 2.15 8.82
N THR A 289 1.37 1.21 9.51
CA THR A 289 2.24 1.49 10.66
C THR A 289 3.68 1.67 10.20
N ALA A 290 4.32 2.78 10.58
CA ALA A 290 5.73 3.00 10.33
C ALA A 290 6.59 2.21 11.32
N SER A 291 7.69 1.61 10.83
CA SER A 291 8.73 0.94 11.62
C SER A 291 10.10 1.54 11.35
#